data_AF-A0A1Q5DN60-F1
#
_entry.id   AF-A0A1Q5DN60-F1
#
_cell.length_a   1.000
_cell.length_b   1.000
_cell.length_c   1.000
_cell.angle_alpha   90.00
_cell.angle_beta   90.00
_cell.angle_gamma   90.00
#
_symmetry.space_group_name_H-M   'P 1'
#
loop_
_entity.id
_entity.type
_entity.pdbx_description
1 polymer ?
#
loop_
_entity_poly.entity_id
_entity_poly.type
_entity_poly.pdbx_seq_one_letter_code
_entity_poly.pdbx_strand_id
1 'polypeptide(L)' 'MADTPDDLTWTRAAPDDAQGPGPWIEMASGPGGLVHLRETGDPGTVVTTTVEKWEAFAKGVVAGEFDHFADIDAS' A
#
# COMPACT_ATOMS: atom_id res chain seq x y z
N MET A 1 -13.88 -3.78 9.97
CA MET A 1 -12.61 -4.17 9.32
C MET A 1 -12.88 -5.44 8.55
N ALA A 2 -12.42 -5.55 7.30
CA ALA A 2 -12.42 -6.83 6.62
C ALA A 2 -11.48 -7.77 7.38
N ASP A 3 -11.89 -9.02 7.56
CA ASP A 3 -11.03 -10.03 8.17
C ASP A 3 -9.82 -10.23 7.26
N THR A 4 -8.61 -10.05 7.78
CA THR A 4 -7.38 -10.18 7.00
C THR A 4 -6.90 -11.63 7.12
N PRO A 5 -6.68 -12.35 6.00
CA PRO A 5 -6.16 -13.71 6.06
C PRO A 5 -4.79 -13.78 6.75
N ASP A 6 -4.58 -14.82 7.55
CA ASP A 6 -3.33 -15.03 8.29
C ASP A 6 -2.16 -15.50 7.40
N ASP A 7 -2.44 -15.99 6.18
CA ASP A 7 -1.50 -16.65 5.27
C ASP A 7 -1.05 -15.78 4.08
N LEU A 8 -1.17 -14.46 4.21
CA LEU A 8 -0.76 -13.52 3.17
C LEU A 8 0.77 -13.45 3.02
N THR A 9 1.24 -13.50 1.76
CA THR A 9 2.63 -13.19 1.42
C THR A 9 2.80 -11.69 1.20
N TRP A 10 3.45 -11.02 2.15
CA TRP A 10 3.69 -9.59 2.11
C TRP A 10 4.98 -9.24 1.34
N THR A 11 4.86 -8.34 0.38
CA THR A 11 5.99 -7.74 -0.35
C THR A 11 6.18 -6.31 0.10
N ARG A 12 7.37 -6.00 0.61
CA ARG A 12 7.72 -4.66 1.11
C ARG A 12 8.23 -3.78 -0.03
N ALA A 13 7.64 -2.60 -0.19
CA ALA A 13 8.07 -1.58 -1.14
C ALA A 13 9.18 -0.71 -0.50
N ALA A 14 10.39 -1.25 -0.47
CA ALA A 14 11.59 -0.57 0.05
C ALA A 14 12.80 -0.92 -0.84
N PRO A 15 13.87 -0.10 -0.82
CA PRO A 15 15.17 -0.50 -1.40
C PRO A 15 15.67 -1.83 -0.81
N ASP A 16 16.36 -2.63 -1.62
CA ASP A 16 16.85 -3.97 -1.22
C ASP A 16 17.76 -3.93 0.01
N ASP A 17 18.52 -2.85 0.18
CA ASP A 17 19.44 -2.61 1.29
C ASP A 17 18.84 -1.75 2.41
N ALA A 18 17.52 -1.54 2.44
CA ALA A 18 16.87 -0.79 3.51
C ALA A 18 16.67 -1.64 4.78
N GLN A 19 17.16 -1.13 5.92
CA GLN A 19 16.92 -1.70 7.26
C GLN A 19 15.87 -0.89 8.05
N GLY A 20 15.33 -1.51 9.10
CA GLY A 20 14.38 -0.88 10.01
C GLY A 20 12.96 -0.79 9.46
N PRO A 21 12.03 -0.20 10.24
CA PRO A 21 10.62 -0.14 9.86
C PRO A 21 10.35 0.82 8.70
N GLY A 22 11.07 1.95 8.63
CA GLY A 22 10.94 2.99 7.59
C GLY A 22 9.50 3.45 7.31
N PRO A 23 9.28 4.38 6.36
CA PRO A 23 7.93 4.71 5.87
C PRO A 23 7.50 3.70 4.79
N TRP A 24 7.79 2.41 5.01
CA TRP A 24 7.61 1.38 4.00
C TRP A 24 6.19 0.85 4.00
N ILE A 25 5.63 0.71 2.81
CA ILE A 25 4.35 0.03 2.59
C ILE A 25 4.61 -1.41 2.21
N GLU A 26 3.84 -2.32 2.80
CA GLU A 26 3.79 -3.73 2.42
C GLU A 26 2.48 -4.01 1.71
N MET A 27 2.54 -4.87 0.69
CA MET A 27 1.40 -5.29 -0.10
C MET A 27 1.29 -6.81 -0.15
N ALA A 28 0.07 -7.32 -0.10
CA ALA A 28 -0.23 -8.72 -0.38
C ALA A 28 -1.47 -8.86 -1.28
N SER A 29 -1.42 -9.82 -2.20
CA SER A 29 -2.61 -10.29 -2.91
C SER A 29 -3.36 -11.29 -2.04
N GLY A 30 -4.66 -11.09 -1.89
CA GLY A 30 -5.55 -11.93 -1.11
C GLY A 30 -6.57 -12.69 -1.95
N PRO A 31 -7.29 -13.64 -1.35
CA PRO A 31 -8.38 -14.37 -2.00
C PRO A 31 -9.49 -13.41 -2.47
N GLY A 32 -10.23 -13.82 -3.51
CA GLY A 32 -11.37 -13.05 -4.00
C GLY A 32 -10.99 -11.74 -4.73
N GLY A 33 -9.76 -11.63 -5.23
CA GLY A 33 -9.30 -10.43 -5.94
C GLY A 33 -9.09 -9.24 -5.02
N LEU A 34 -8.71 -9.50 -3.76
CA LEU A 34 -8.40 -8.45 -2.79
C LEU A 34 -6.92 -8.10 -2.80
N VAL A 35 -6.64 -6.84 -2.47
CA VAL A 35 -5.30 -6.31 -2.25
C VAL A 35 -5.27 -5.74 -0.84
N HIS A 36 -4.27 -6.15 -0.06
CA HIS A 36 -4.05 -5.70 1.30
C HIS A 36 -2.79 -4.84 1.36
N LEU A 37 -2.89 -3.71 2.06
CA LEU A 37 -1.83 -2.73 2.25
C LEU A 37 -1.67 -2.46 3.75
N ARG A 38 -0.43 -2.37 4.22
CA ARG A 38 -0.10 -1.96 5.59
C ARG A 38 1.23 -1.23 5.64
N GLU A 39 1.49 -0.52 6.74
CA GLU A 39 2.82 0.03 7.00
C GLU A 39 3.69 -1.02 7.68
N THR A 40 4.97 -1.14 7.31
CA THR A 40 5.93 -2.03 7.99
C THR A 40 6.04 -1.68 9.48
N GLY A 41 5.93 -0.39 9.85
CA GLY A 41 5.96 0.10 11.23
C GLY A 41 4.68 -0.13 12.04
N ASP A 42 3.53 -0.36 11.38
CA ASP A 42 2.23 -0.62 12.01
C ASP A 42 1.49 -1.77 11.28
N PRO A 43 1.95 -3.03 11.45
CA PRO A 43 1.42 -4.16 10.69
C PRO A 43 -0.01 -4.57 11.10
N GLY A 44 -0.55 -4.02 12.18
CA GLY A 44 -1.91 -4.27 12.65
C GLY A 44 -2.98 -3.46 11.93
N THR A 45 -2.59 -2.38 11.26
CA THR A 45 -3.50 -1.51 10.52
C THR A 45 -3.48 -1.88 9.04
N VAL A 46 -4.46 -2.68 8.62
CA VAL A 46 -4.56 -3.17 7.24
C VAL A 46 -5.68 -2.44 6.47
N VAL A 47 -5.32 -1.81 5.36
CA VAL A 47 -6.24 -1.30 4.36
C VAL A 47 -6.48 -2.39 3.32
N THR A 48 -7.75 -2.67 3.01
CA THR A 48 -8.13 -3.67 2.01
C THR A 48 -8.89 -3.01 0.87
N THR A 49 -8.53 -3.34 -0.36
CA THR A 49 -9.19 -2.89 -1.59
C THR A 49 -9.34 -4.07 -2.57
N THR A 50 -9.92 -3.84 -3.73
CA THR A 50 -9.98 -4.84 -4.82
C THR A 50 -8.88 -4.59 -5.84
N VAL A 51 -8.52 -5.62 -6.60
CA VAL A 51 -7.55 -5.51 -7.70
C VAL A 51 -7.96 -4.42 -8.70
N GLU A 52 -9.24 -4.32 -9.05
CA GLU A 52 -9.72 -3.32 -10.03
C GLU A 52 -9.52 -1.88 -9.52
N LYS A 53 -9.83 -1.64 -8.24
CA LYS A 53 -9.61 -0.32 -7.62
C LYS A 53 -8.12 -0.02 -7.47
N TRP A 54 -7.32 -1.03 -7.12
CA TRP A 54 -5.87 -0.89 -7.02
C TRP A 54 -5.25 -0.50 -8.37
N GLU A 55 -5.63 -1.17 -9.46
CA GLU A 55 -5.16 -0.82 -10.80
C GLU A 55 -5.57 0.59 -11.24
N ALA A 56 -6.82 0.99 -10.96
CA ALA A 56 -7.30 2.33 -11.27
C ALA A 56 -6.50 3.39 -10.49
N PHE A 57 -6.27 3.16 -9.19
CA PHE A 57 -5.45 4.03 -8.36
C PHE A 57 -4.02 4.16 -8.89
N ALA A 58 -3.35 3.03 -9.18
CA ALA A 58 -1.99 3.04 -9.70
C ALA A 58 -1.87 3.80 -11.03
N LYS A 59 -2.85 3.68 -11.91
CA LYS A 59 -2.91 4.44 -13.17
C LYS A 59 -3.03 5.95 -12.92
N GLY A 60 -3.89 6.36 -11.98
CA GLY A 60 -4.01 7.77 -11.58
C GLY A 60 -2.71 8.34 -11.01
N VAL A 61 -2.02 7.59 -10.14
CA VAL A 61 -0.70 7.97 -9.61
C VAL A 61 0.31 8.17 -10.72
N VAL A 62 0.44 7.22 -11.65
CA VAL A 62 1.39 7.33 -12.78
C VAL A 62 1.03 8.49 -13.71
N ALA A 63 -0.25 8.84 -13.83
CA ALA A 63 -0.72 9.97 -14.62
C ALA A 63 -0.49 11.34 -13.94
N GLY A 64 0.06 11.37 -12.72
CA GLY A 64 0.26 12.60 -11.95
C GLY A 64 -1.05 13.18 -11.38
N GLU A 65 -2.13 12.39 -11.31
CA GLU A 65 -3.42 12.85 -10.81
C GLU A 65 -3.33 13.41 -9.38
N PHE A 66 -2.37 12.92 -8.59
CA PHE A 66 -2.19 13.26 -7.18
C PHE A 66 -1.03 14.23 -6.89
N ASP A 67 -0.32 14.73 -7.91
CA ASP A 67 0.87 15.56 -7.70
C ASP A 67 0.56 16.86 -6.93
N HIS A 68 -0.66 17.37 -7.06
CA HIS A 68 -1.15 18.55 -6.36
C HIS A 68 -1.29 18.37 -4.83
N PHE A 69 -1.19 17.13 -4.31
CA PHE A 69 -1.14 16.87 -2.87
C PHE A 69 0.27 16.95 -2.27
N ALA A 70 1.32 17.05 -3.09
CA ALA A 70 2.70 17.12 -2.62
C ALA A 70 3.10 18.51 -2.09
N ASP A 71 2.35 19.56 -2.44
CA ASP A 71 2.66 20.97 -2.12
C ASP A 71 2.13 21.43 -0.73
N ILE A 72 1.75 20.51 0.16
CA ILE A 72 1.14 20.86 1.46
C ILE A 72 2.13 21.51 2.46
N ASP A 73 3.44 21.53 2.16
CA ASP A 73 4.47 22.13 3.01
C ASP A 73 4.90 23.58 2.63
N ALA A 74 4.13 24.31 1.82
CA ALA A 74 4.44 25.69 1.42
C ALA A 74 3.52 26.77 2.04
N SER A 75 3.13 26.64 3.31
CA SER A 75 2.47 27.72 4.09
C SER A 75 2.85 27.73 5.56
#